data_AF-A0A537QEP1-F1
#
_entry.id   AF-A0A537QEP1-F1
#
_cell.length_a   1.000
_cell.length_b   1.000
_cell.length_c   1.000
_cell.angle_alpha   90.00
_cell.angle_beta   90.00
_cell.angle_gamma   90.00
#
_symmetry.space_group_name_H-M   'P 1'
#
loop_
_entity.id
_entity.type
_entity.pdbx_description
1 polymer ?
#
loop_
_entity_poly.entity_id
_entity_poly.type
_entity_poly.pdbx_seq_one_letter_code
_entity_poly.pdbx_strand_id
1 'polypeptide(L)'
;MRSTILYLAAAATLAAISGPAMAQTGGGPPPQLATATFAGGCFWCMEAPFDKLDGVVSVTVGYTGGTKTNPTYEQVSAGSTGHAESVQLTYDPGKIGYPKLLDVFWH
;
A
#
# COMPACT_ATOMS: atom_id res chain seq x y z
N MET A 1 4.97 18.85 -80.43
CA MET A 1 5.95 18.49 -79.39
C MET A 1 5.35 17.36 -78.56
N ARG A 2 5.69 16.12 -78.91
CA ARG A 2 5.28 14.90 -78.19
C ARG A 2 6.58 14.27 -77.68
N SER A 3 6.77 14.25 -76.37
CA SER A 3 7.75 13.37 -75.74
C SER A 3 7.20 12.90 -74.39
N THR A 4 6.66 11.68 -74.45
CA THR A 4 6.30 10.83 -73.32
C THR A 4 7.57 10.16 -72.82
N ILE A 5 7.96 10.34 -71.55
CA ILE A 5 8.91 9.44 -70.88
C ILE A 5 8.36 9.11 -69.49
N LEU A 6 8.13 7.81 -69.32
CA LEU A 6 7.57 7.15 -68.15
C LEU A 6 8.57 7.18 -66.99
N TYR A 7 8.14 7.66 -65.83
CA TYR A 7 8.81 7.36 -64.56
C TYR A 7 8.17 6.10 -63.96
N LEU A 8 8.90 4.97 -63.99
CA LEU A 8 8.57 3.84 -63.14
C LEU A 8 8.87 4.23 -61.69
N ALA A 9 7.85 4.59 -60.93
CA ALA A 9 7.94 4.66 -59.48
C ALA A 9 7.86 3.23 -58.92
N ALA A 10 8.96 2.73 -58.38
CA ALA A 10 8.98 1.48 -57.63
C ALA A 10 8.14 1.64 -56.36
N ALA A 11 7.03 0.91 -56.27
CA ALA A 11 6.22 0.83 -55.06
C ALA A 11 6.97 -0.03 -54.02
N ALA A 12 7.71 0.60 -53.12
CA ALA A 12 8.22 -0.05 -51.91
C ALA A 12 7.04 -0.26 -50.96
N THR A 13 6.53 -1.49 -50.87
CA THR A 13 5.52 -1.88 -49.90
C THR A 13 6.15 -1.84 -48.50
N LEU A 14 5.86 -0.79 -47.72
CA LEU A 14 6.13 -0.80 -46.28
C LEU A 14 5.30 -1.92 -45.65
N ALA A 15 5.93 -3.05 -45.37
CA ALA A 15 5.39 -4.02 -44.43
C ALA A 15 5.40 -3.37 -43.04
N ALA A 16 4.22 -2.97 -42.55
CA ALA A 16 4.04 -2.55 -41.17
C ALA A 16 4.26 -3.76 -40.25
N ILE A 17 5.49 -3.90 -39.75
CA ILE A 17 5.84 -4.79 -38.64
C ILE A 17 5.05 -4.35 -37.41
N SER A 18 3.93 -5.03 -37.19
CA SER A 18 3.14 -4.94 -35.96
C SER A 18 3.96 -5.63 -34.87
N GLY A 19 4.81 -4.87 -34.17
CA GLY A 19 5.48 -5.36 -32.97
C GLY A 19 4.44 -5.75 -31.90
N PRO A 20 4.75 -6.70 -31.01
CA PRO A 20 3.81 -7.10 -29.96
C PRO A 20 3.50 -5.89 -29.08
N ALA A 21 2.22 -5.59 -28.94
CA ALA A 21 1.72 -4.56 -28.04
C ALA A 21 2.21 -4.88 -26.62
N MET A 22 3.11 -4.06 -26.09
CA MET A 22 3.49 -4.10 -24.68
C MET A 22 2.24 -3.74 -23.88
N ALA A 23 1.71 -4.73 -23.15
CA ALA A 23 0.63 -4.53 -22.20
C ALA A 23 1.06 -3.45 -21.20
N GLN A 24 0.32 -2.34 -21.17
CA GLN A 24 0.50 -1.29 -20.19
C GLN A 24 0.10 -1.85 -18.83
N THR A 25 1.07 -2.12 -17.96
CA THR A 25 0.81 -2.39 -16.55
C THR A 25 0.27 -1.10 -15.92
N GLY A 26 -0.85 -1.23 -15.21
CA GLY A 26 -1.74 -0.12 -14.82
C GLY A 26 -1.03 1.04 -14.12
N GLY A 27 -1.06 2.21 -14.77
CA GLY A 27 -0.57 3.49 -14.25
C GLY A 27 -1.66 4.24 -13.48
N GLY A 28 -2.16 3.68 -12.39
CA GLY A 28 -2.91 4.45 -11.39
C GLY A 28 -1.94 5.21 -10.47
N PRO A 29 -2.34 6.33 -9.84
CA PRO A 29 -1.58 6.94 -8.75
C PRO A 29 -1.30 5.89 -7.65
N PRO A 30 -0.16 5.96 -6.95
CA PRO A 30 0.10 5.07 -5.83
C PRO A 30 -1.05 5.15 -4.81
N PRO A 31 -1.41 4.04 -4.16
CA PRO A 31 -2.51 4.04 -3.21
C PRO A 31 -2.26 5.07 -2.09
N GLN A 32 -3.29 5.85 -1.79
CA GLN A 32 -3.25 6.82 -0.70
C GLN A 32 -3.40 6.04 0.62
N LEU A 33 -2.29 5.73 1.26
CA LEU A 33 -2.29 4.96 2.52
C LEU A 33 -2.86 5.78 3.69
N ALA A 34 -3.50 5.08 4.61
CA ALA A 34 -4.04 5.62 5.85
C ALA A 34 -3.48 4.89 7.07
N THR A 35 -3.65 5.49 8.25
CA THR A 35 -3.15 4.97 9.52
C THR A 35 -4.29 4.71 10.49
N ALA A 36 -4.26 3.56 11.17
CA ALA A 36 -5.10 3.24 12.32
C ALA A 36 -4.23 2.87 13.52
N THR A 37 -4.68 3.15 14.73
CA THR A 37 -3.96 2.78 15.97
C THR A 37 -4.93 2.17 16.96
N PHE A 38 -4.61 0.98 17.46
CA PHE A 38 -5.43 0.23 18.41
C PHE A 38 -4.63 -0.12 19.65
N ALA A 39 -5.28 -0.10 20.81
CA ALA A 39 -4.74 -0.54 22.09
C ALA A 39 -5.76 -1.50 22.74
N GLY A 40 -5.43 -2.79 22.81
CA GLY A 40 -6.39 -3.85 23.20
C GLY A 40 -5.83 -4.91 24.14
N GLY A 41 -4.59 -4.74 24.63
CA GLY A 41 -3.89 -5.75 25.44
C GLY A 41 -2.45 -5.89 24.98
N CYS A 42 -1.88 -7.09 25.15
CA CYS A 42 -0.49 -7.35 24.78
C CYS A 42 -0.26 -7.13 23.28
N PHE A 43 0.66 -6.24 22.92
CA PHE A 43 0.93 -5.90 21.52
C PHE A 43 1.38 -7.09 20.64
N TRP A 44 2.01 -8.13 21.20
CA TRP A 44 2.42 -9.34 20.49
C TRP A 44 1.21 -10.18 20.07
N CYS A 45 0.15 -10.17 20.89
CA CYS A 45 -1.11 -10.82 20.56
C CYS A 45 -1.93 -9.98 19.56
N MET A 46 -1.84 -8.66 19.68
CA MET A 46 -2.60 -7.73 18.84
C MET A 46 -2.05 -7.58 17.43
N GLU A 47 -0.76 -7.85 17.18
CA GLU A 47 -0.14 -7.73 15.86
C GLU A 47 -0.68 -8.79 14.87
N ALA A 48 -0.70 -10.05 15.29
CA ALA A 48 -0.99 -11.19 14.40
C ALA A 48 -2.38 -11.14 13.71
N PRO A 49 -3.47 -10.67 14.34
CA PRO A 49 -4.77 -10.49 13.68
C PRO A 49 -4.76 -9.55 12.47
N PHE A 50 -3.83 -8.58 12.41
CA PHE A 50 -3.81 -7.58 11.35
C PHE A 50 -2.74 -7.84 10.28
N ASP A 51 -1.62 -8.47 10.65
CA ASP A 51 -0.41 -8.62 9.81
C ASP A 51 -0.66 -9.26 8.43
N LYS A 52 -1.68 -10.13 8.32
CA LYS A 52 -1.99 -10.89 7.10
C LYS A 52 -3.25 -10.45 6.37
N LEU A 53 -3.87 -9.34 6.79
CA LEU A 53 -5.07 -8.84 6.12
C LEU A 53 -4.70 -8.19 4.78
N ASP A 54 -5.38 -8.60 3.70
CA ASP A 54 -5.20 -7.93 2.42
C ASP A 54 -5.62 -6.45 2.54
N GLY A 55 -4.75 -5.57 2.06
CA GLY A 55 -4.86 -4.12 2.24
C GLY A 55 -4.13 -3.56 3.46
N VAL A 56 -3.69 -4.37 4.43
CA VAL A 56 -2.74 -3.91 5.46
C VAL A 56 -1.33 -3.98 4.88
N VAL A 57 -0.61 -2.87 4.95
CA VAL A 57 0.76 -2.71 4.41
C VAL A 57 1.80 -2.98 5.47
N SER A 58 1.56 -2.52 6.70
CA SER A 58 2.43 -2.81 7.85
C SER A 58 1.67 -2.70 9.16
N VAL A 59 2.15 -3.45 10.15
CA VAL A 59 1.74 -3.35 11.55
C VAL A 59 3.00 -3.09 12.37
N THR A 60 2.99 -2.05 13.19
CA THR A 60 4.11 -1.71 14.07
C THR A 60 3.62 -1.70 15.51
N VAL A 61 4.27 -2.48 16.38
CA VAL A 61 4.00 -2.47 17.82
C VAL A 61 4.67 -1.28 18.51
N GLY A 62 4.06 -0.74 19.56
CA GLY A 62 4.62 0.37 20.33
C GLY A 62 3.75 0.82 21.49
N TYR A 63 3.91 2.07 21.88
CA TYR A 63 3.27 2.66 23.05
C TYR A 63 2.67 4.03 22.71
N THR A 64 1.43 4.29 23.13
CA THR A 64 0.80 5.60 22.97
C THR A 64 -0.22 5.89 24.09
N GLY A 65 -0.76 7.11 24.13
CA GLY A 65 -1.77 7.55 25.09
C GLY A 65 -1.24 8.03 26.44
N GLY A 66 0.05 7.85 26.72
CA GLY A 66 0.71 8.28 27.95
C GLY A 66 1.43 9.63 27.84
N THR A 67 2.17 9.99 28.88
CA THR A 67 2.84 11.31 29.01
C THR A 67 4.35 11.24 28.91
N LYS A 68 4.96 10.07 29.11
CA LYS A 68 6.41 9.91 29.04
C LYS A 68 6.87 9.95 27.58
N THR A 69 7.72 10.91 27.21
CA THR A 69 8.35 10.95 25.89
C THR A 69 9.33 9.79 25.71
N ASN A 70 9.25 9.10 24.56
CA ASN A 70 10.14 8.00 24.15
C ASN A 70 10.39 6.96 25.28
N PRO A 71 9.33 6.32 25.82
CA PRO A 71 9.48 5.38 26.92
C PRO A 71 10.15 4.09 26.44
N THR A 72 10.88 3.41 27.32
CA THR A 72 11.35 2.03 27.07
C THR A 72 10.30 1.01 27.49
N TYR A 73 10.46 -0.24 27.04
CA TYR A 73 9.59 -1.36 27.44
C TYR A 73 9.50 -1.49 28.96
N GLU A 74 10.62 -1.39 29.67
CA GLU A 74 10.69 -1.52 31.13
C GLU A 74 9.93 -0.39 31.83
N GLN A 75 10.01 0.83 31.28
CA GLN A 75 9.29 1.99 31.84
C GLN A 75 7.78 1.82 31.69
N VAL A 76 7.31 1.36 30.53
CA VAL A 76 5.88 1.10 30.32
C VAL A 76 5.39 -0.07 31.16
N SER A 77 6.15 -1.17 31.20
CA SER A 77 5.84 -2.36 32.01
C SER A 77 5.79 -2.04 33.51
N ALA A 78 6.54 -1.04 33.97
CA ALA A 78 6.47 -0.55 35.35
C ALA A 78 5.19 0.28 35.65
N GLY A 79 4.39 0.63 34.64
CA GLY A 79 3.06 1.25 34.78
C GLY A 79 3.04 2.76 35.02
N SER A 80 4.19 3.43 35.13
CA SER A 80 4.25 4.85 35.51
C SER A 80 4.16 5.84 34.35
N THR A 81 4.17 5.37 33.11
CA THR A 81 4.24 6.23 31.91
C THR A 81 2.87 6.68 31.40
N GLY A 82 1.79 5.98 31.81
CA GLY A 82 0.43 6.15 31.30
C GLY A 82 0.22 5.66 29.87
N HIS A 83 1.22 5.06 29.22
CA HIS A 83 1.05 4.52 27.88
C HIS A 83 0.34 3.16 27.91
N ALA A 84 -0.44 2.91 26.87
CA ALA A 84 -0.96 1.59 26.56
C ALA A 84 -0.09 0.92 25.48
N GLU A 85 0.10 -0.39 25.61
CA GLU A 85 0.58 -1.22 24.51
C GLU A 85 -0.37 -1.10 23.32
N SER A 86 0.18 -0.81 22.15
CA SER A 86 -0.58 -0.43 20.97
C SER A 86 0.03 -1.01 19.70
N VAL A 87 -0.80 -1.14 18.67
CA VAL A 87 -0.39 -1.43 17.29
C VAL A 87 -0.78 -0.27 16.37
N GLN A 88 0.12 0.14 15.50
CA GLN A 88 -0.12 1.11 14.44
C GLN A 88 -0.11 0.42 13.08
N LEU A 89 -1.23 0.53 12.37
CA LEU A 89 -1.42 -0.07 11.06
C LEU A 89 -1.23 1.00 9.99
N THR A 90 -0.47 0.69 8.96
CA THR A 90 -0.56 1.38 7.67
C THR A 90 -1.37 0.51 6.72
N TYR A 91 -2.42 1.05 6.11
CA TYR A 91 -3.31 0.28 5.25
C TYR A 91 -3.75 1.07 4.02
N ASP A 92 -4.15 0.37 2.96
CA ASP A 92 -4.74 0.90 1.74
C ASP A 92 -6.27 0.94 1.87
N PRO A 93 -6.90 2.12 2.01
CA PRO A 93 -8.36 2.26 2.12
C PRO A 93 -9.12 1.79 0.88
N GLY A 94 -8.45 1.70 -0.27
CA GLY A 94 -9.02 1.14 -1.49
C GLY A 94 -9.18 -0.38 -1.46
N LYS A 95 -8.50 -1.05 -0.52
CA LYS A 95 -8.55 -2.52 -0.33
C LYS A 95 -9.26 -2.92 0.97
N ILE A 96 -8.97 -2.23 2.08
CA ILE A 96 -9.57 -2.51 3.38
C ILE A 96 -10.05 -1.22 4.06
N GLY A 97 -11.32 -1.20 4.45
CA GLY A 97 -11.91 -0.06 5.16
C GLY A 97 -11.65 -0.11 6.67
N TYR A 98 -11.60 1.07 7.30
CA TYR A 98 -11.53 1.19 8.77
C TYR A 98 -12.61 0.39 9.52
N PRO A 99 -13.87 0.28 9.05
CA PRO A 99 -14.86 -0.57 9.71
C PRO A 99 -14.45 -2.05 9.79
N LYS A 100 -13.71 -2.57 8.80
CA LYS A 100 -13.21 -3.96 8.87
C LYS A 100 -12.08 -4.10 9.88
N LEU A 101 -11.24 -3.08 10.03
CA LEU A 101 -10.20 -3.06 11.07
C LEU A 101 -10.83 -3.02 12.48
N LEU A 102 -11.91 -2.25 12.65
CA LEU A 102 -12.69 -2.26 13.90
C LEU A 102 -13.33 -3.62 14.16
N ASP A 103 -13.92 -4.24 13.14
CA ASP A 103 -14.50 -5.58 13.26
C ASP A 103 -13.47 -6.62 13.75
N VAL A 104 -12.24 -6.59 13.21
CA VAL A 104 -11.13 -7.44 13.68
C VAL A 104 -10.67 -7.09 15.10
N PHE A 105 -10.73 -5.82 15.50
CA PHE A 105 -10.32 -5.41 16.84
C PHE A 105 -11.29 -5.92 17.94
N TRP A 106 -12.58 -6.04 17.63
CA TRP A 106 -13.62 -6.38 18.63
C TRP A 106 -14.01 -7.87 18.68
N HIS A 107 -13.46 -8.73 17.82
CA HIS A 107 -13.79 -10.17 17.72
C HIS A 107 -12.54 -11.04 17.73
#